data_AF-A0A932ZND8-F1
#
_entry.id   AF-A0A932ZND8-F1
#
_cell.length_a   1.000
_cell.length_b   1.000
_cell.length_c   1.000
_cell.angle_alpha   90.00
_cell.angle_beta   90.00
_cell.angle_gamma   90.00
#
_symmetry.space_group_name_H-M   'P 1'
#
loop_
_entity.id
_entity.type
_entity.pdbx_description
1 polymer ?
#
loop_
_entity_poly.entity_id
_entity_poly.type
_entity_poly.pdbx_seq_one_letter_code
_entity_poly.pdbx_strand_id
1 'polypeptide(L)'
;KILKSKGTLHGLDEKIGNNGFYSVLILRLVPLFPFNGLNFGLGLTKVSFRDYTCATLLGMLPGTFVYTSLGSTGRHLSFSDPETWLQVQVWGPFVLVILLSLIPKIFKKRA
;
A
#
# COMPACT_ATOMS: atom_id res chain seq x y z
N LYS A 1 20.02 13.53 -31.99
CA LYS A 1 20.62 12.23 -31.58
C LYS A 1 20.13 11.83 -30.17
N ILE A 2 18.79 11.72 -29.95
CA ILE A 2 18.18 11.67 -28.60
C ILE A 2 17.53 10.29 -28.29
N LEU A 3 17.55 9.33 -29.22
CA LEU A 3 16.86 8.04 -29.05
C LEU A 3 17.84 6.92 -28.64
N LYS A 4 18.43 7.01 -27.45
CA LYS A 4 19.30 5.93 -26.92
C LYS A 4 18.95 5.53 -25.47
N SER A 5 17.66 5.34 -25.18
CA SER A 5 17.20 4.73 -23.92
C SER A 5 15.87 3.96 -24.11
N LYS A 6 15.80 3.10 -25.13
CA LYS A 6 14.62 2.23 -25.35
C LYS A 6 14.70 0.88 -24.64
N GLY A 7 15.88 0.44 -24.21
CA GLY A 7 16.07 -0.87 -23.55
C GLY A 7 15.62 -0.90 -22.09
N THR A 8 15.83 0.19 -21.33
CA THR A 8 15.56 0.22 -19.89
C THR A 8 14.08 0.43 -19.57
N LEU A 9 13.35 1.19 -20.41
CA LEU A 9 11.94 1.48 -20.19
C LEU A 9 11.04 0.30 -20.55
N HIS A 10 11.30 -0.41 -21.65
CA HIS A 10 10.52 -1.60 -22.01
C HIS A 10 10.64 -2.72 -20.99
N GLY A 11 11.84 -2.98 -20.45
CA GLY A 11 12.01 -3.99 -19.41
C GLY A 11 11.34 -3.63 -18.08
N LEU A 12 11.15 -2.34 -17.79
CA LEU A 12 10.38 -1.86 -16.65
C LEU A 12 8.87 -2.00 -16.90
N ASP A 13 8.42 -1.67 -18.12
CA ASP A 13 7.01 -1.79 -18.54
C ASP A 13 6.56 -3.26 -18.61
N GLU A 14 7.44 -4.19 -18.98
CA GLU A 14 7.18 -5.63 -19.00
C GLU A 14 7.14 -6.21 -17.56
N LYS A 15 8.03 -5.76 -16.67
CA LYS A 15 8.00 -6.15 -15.25
C LYS A 15 6.80 -5.55 -14.49
N ILE A 16 6.39 -4.32 -14.83
CA ILE A 16 5.19 -3.69 -14.26
C ILE A 16 3.93 -4.32 -14.84
N GLY A 17 3.90 -4.63 -16.14
CA GLY A 17 2.77 -5.31 -16.78
C GLY A 17 2.53 -6.73 -16.27
N ASN A 18 3.59 -7.50 -16.04
CA ASN A 18 3.46 -8.89 -15.56
C ASN A 18 3.13 -8.97 -14.04
N ASN A 19 3.51 -7.94 -13.26
CA ASN A 19 3.25 -7.84 -11.82
C ASN A 19 2.45 -6.56 -11.47
N GLY A 20 1.46 -6.19 -12.28
CA GLY A 20 0.71 -4.95 -12.12
C GLY A 20 0.04 -4.83 -10.76
N PHE A 21 -0.53 -5.94 -10.28
CA PHE A 21 -1.12 -6.03 -8.95
C PHE A 21 -0.12 -5.69 -7.84
N TYR A 22 1.07 -6.28 -7.89
CA TYR A 22 2.09 -6.10 -6.86
C TYR A 22 2.68 -4.69 -6.87
N SER A 23 2.85 -4.12 -8.06
CA SER A 23 3.34 -2.75 -8.25
C SER A 23 2.38 -1.74 -7.64
N VAL A 24 1.08 -1.87 -7.91
CA VAL A 24 0.03 -1.03 -7.31
C VAL A 24 -0.01 -1.24 -5.81
N LEU A 25 0.04 -2.49 -5.33
CA LEU A 25 -0.04 -2.83 -3.91
C LEU A 25 1.07 -2.16 -3.11
N ILE A 26 2.33 -2.23 -3.57
CA ILE A 26 3.46 -1.56 -2.91
C ILE A 26 3.27 -0.04 -2.89
N LEU A 27 2.88 0.56 -4.02
CA LEU A 27 2.67 2.01 -4.10
C LEU A 27 1.53 2.49 -3.20
N ARG A 28 0.56 1.62 -2.88
CA ARG A 28 -0.52 1.90 -1.93
C ARG A 28 -0.09 1.72 -0.47
N LEU A 29 0.74 0.73 -0.17
CA LEU A 29 1.31 0.49 1.16
C LEU A 29 2.37 1.52 1.55
N VAL A 30 3.15 2.01 0.58
CA VAL A 30 4.19 3.03 0.78
C VAL A 30 3.83 4.24 -0.09
N PRO A 31 3.01 5.17 0.41
CA PRO A 31 2.56 6.34 -0.34
C PRO A 31 3.68 7.39 -0.43
N LEU A 32 4.69 7.12 -1.26
CA LEU A 32 5.79 8.06 -1.55
C LEU A 32 5.35 9.23 -2.46
N PHE A 33 4.22 9.07 -3.15
CA PHE A 33 3.75 10.01 -4.17
C PHE A 33 2.30 10.45 -3.91
N PRO A 34 1.92 11.67 -4.32
CA PRO A 34 0.54 12.13 -4.23
C PRO A 34 -0.40 11.24 -5.06
N PHE A 35 -1.55 10.89 -4.50
CA PHE A 35 -2.52 9.97 -5.10
C PHE A 35 -2.91 10.35 -6.53
N ASN A 36 -3.07 11.65 -6.82
CA ASN A 36 -3.41 12.15 -8.15
C ASN A 36 -2.35 11.73 -9.19
N GLY A 37 -1.07 12.01 -8.92
CA GLY A 37 0.03 11.64 -9.82
C GLY A 37 0.16 10.13 -10.00
N LEU A 38 -0.06 9.38 -8.92
CA LEU A 38 -0.03 7.92 -8.95
C LEU A 38 -1.13 7.32 -9.82
N ASN A 39 -2.36 7.83 -9.71
CA ASN A 39 -3.50 7.36 -10.50
C ASN A 39 -3.33 7.65 -11.99
N PHE A 40 -2.82 8.83 -12.35
CA PHE A 40 -2.48 9.14 -13.74
C PHE A 40 -1.33 8.27 -14.26
N GLY A 41 -0.27 8.09 -13.46
CA GLY A 41 0.86 7.24 -13.82
C GLY A 41 0.43 5.79 -14.05
N LEU A 42 -0.37 5.23 -13.15
CA LEU A 42 -0.90 3.86 -13.27
C LEU A 42 -1.88 3.73 -14.44
N GLY A 43 -2.68 4.77 -14.74
CA GLY A 43 -3.56 4.80 -15.92
C GLY A 43 -2.81 4.85 -17.25
N LEU A 44 -1.54 5.27 -17.25
CA LEU A 44 -0.65 5.26 -18.42
C LEU A 44 0.19 3.98 -18.53
N THR A 45 0.16 3.10 -17.52
CA THR A 45 0.85 1.80 -17.54
C THR A 45 -0.06 0.67 -18.04
N LYS A 46 0.53 -0.46 -18.45
CA LYS A 46 -0.21 -1.67 -18.89
C LYS A 46 -0.88 -2.47 -17.77
N VAL A 47 -1.12 -1.88 -16.60
CA VAL A 47 -1.74 -2.58 -15.46
C VAL A 47 -3.21 -2.86 -15.76
N SER A 48 -3.65 -4.10 -15.54
CA SER A 48 -5.06 -4.45 -15.76
C SER A 48 -5.96 -3.77 -14.72
N PHE A 49 -7.17 -3.41 -15.12
CA PHE A 49 -8.15 -2.77 -14.21
C PHE A 49 -8.46 -3.64 -12.99
N ARG A 50 -8.48 -4.96 -13.18
CA ARG A 50 -8.67 -5.94 -12.10
C ARG A 50 -7.52 -5.91 -11.10
N ASP A 51 -6.29 -5.92 -11.58
CA ASP A 51 -5.10 -5.87 -10.73
C ASP A 51 -5.04 -4.57 -9.93
N TYR A 52 -5.32 -3.43 -10.59
CA TYR A 52 -5.37 -2.13 -9.94
C TYR A 52 -6.43 -2.07 -8.82
N THR A 53 -7.64 -2.57 -9.10
CA THR A 53 -8.76 -2.54 -8.15
C THR A 53 -8.50 -3.46 -6.96
N CYS A 54 -8.12 -4.72 -7.21
CA CYS A 54 -7.83 -5.67 -6.14
C CYS A 54 -6.64 -5.24 -5.28
N ALA A 55 -5.57 -4.72 -5.89
CA ALA A 55 -4.41 -4.22 -5.17
C ALA A 55 -4.74 -2.99 -4.32
N THR A 56 -5.57 -2.09 -4.84
CA THR A 56 -6.00 -0.90 -4.09
C THR A 56 -6.89 -1.28 -2.90
N LEU A 57 -7.86 -2.18 -3.10
CA LEU A 57 -8.71 -2.68 -2.02
C LEU A 57 -7.86 -3.31 -0.91
N LEU A 58 -6.97 -4.24 -1.26
CA LEU A 58 -6.12 -4.92 -0.29
C LEU A 58 -5.09 -4.00 0.37
N GLY A 59 -4.53 -3.05 -0.39
CA GLY A 59 -3.56 -2.08 0.13
C GLY A 59 -4.19 -1.04 1.07
N MET A 60 -5.46 -0.68 0.88
CA MET A 60 -6.14 0.32 1.70
C MET A 60 -6.71 -0.26 3.00
N LEU A 61 -7.15 -1.52 3.03
CA LEU A 61 -7.68 -2.19 4.24
C LEU A 61 -6.85 -1.96 5.52
N PRO A 62 -5.53 -2.21 5.54
CA PRO A 62 -4.71 -2.00 6.73
C PRO A 62 -4.73 -0.53 7.20
N GLY A 63 -4.58 0.41 6.26
CA GLY A 63 -4.60 1.84 6.56
C GLY A 63 -5.95 2.31 7.09
N THR A 64 -7.05 1.83 6.51
CA THR A 64 -8.41 2.11 6.97
C THR A 64 -8.61 1.62 8.39
N PHE A 65 -8.17 0.40 8.72
CA PHE A 65 -8.33 -0.18 10.05
C PHE A 65 -7.61 0.65 11.13
N VAL A 66 -6.36 1.06 10.86
CA VAL A 66 -5.60 1.96 11.75
C VAL A 66 -6.33 3.29 11.91
N TYR A 67 -6.77 3.87 10.81
CA TYR A 67 -7.44 5.18 10.84
C TYR A 67 -8.75 5.13 11.65
N THR A 68 -9.54 4.08 11.47
CA THR A 68 -10.81 3.90 12.22
C THR A 68 -10.56 3.63 13.70
N SER A 69 -9.56 2.82 14.04
CA SER A 69 -9.22 2.54 15.44
C SER A 69 -8.61 3.76 16.14
N LEU A 70 -7.74 4.52 15.46
CA LEU A 70 -7.26 5.79 15.99
C LEU A 70 -8.39 6.80 16.17
N GLY A 71 -9.35 6.84 15.25
CA GLY A 71 -10.55 7.67 15.39
C GLY A 71 -11.42 7.29 16.59
N SER A 72 -11.62 5.98 16.84
CA SER A 72 -12.40 5.51 17.98
C SER A 72 -11.66 5.73 19.31
N THR A 73 -10.38 5.40 19.35
CA THR A 73 -9.57 5.46 20.58
C THR A 73 -9.13 6.89 20.89
N GLY A 74 -8.97 7.76 19.90
CA GLY A 74 -8.70 9.19 20.08
C GLY A 74 -9.75 9.92 20.91
N ARG A 75 -10.97 9.40 21.00
CA ARG A 75 -12.03 9.95 21.88
C ARG A 75 -11.89 9.52 23.35
N HIS A 76 -11.12 8.46 23.62
CA HIS A 76 -10.87 7.88 24.94
C HIS A 76 -9.41 8.04 25.41
N LEU A 77 -8.50 8.45 24.52
CA LEU A 77 -7.10 8.73 24.83
C LEU A 77 -6.99 10.06 25.58
N SER A 78 -7.06 10.01 26.91
CA SER A 78 -6.64 11.09 27.79
C SER A 78 -5.16 10.94 28.13
N PHE A 79 -4.39 12.02 28.02
CA PHE A 79 -2.99 12.06 28.48
C PHE A 79 -2.83 11.85 30.00
N SER A 80 -3.93 11.88 30.75
CA SER A 80 -3.98 11.74 32.20
C SER A 80 -3.92 10.29 32.69
N ASP A 81 -4.29 9.30 31.87
CA ASP A 81 -4.36 7.88 32.27
C ASP A 81 -3.41 7.03 31.40
N PRO A 82 -2.17 6.76 31.86
CA PRO A 82 -1.13 6.06 31.09
C PRO A 82 -1.53 4.64 30.65
N GLU A 83 -2.46 4.01 31.36
CA GLU A 83 -2.97 2.67 31.09
C GLU A 83 -3.80 2.56 29.80
N THR A 84 -4.33 3.69 29.29
CA THR A 84 -5.00 3.72 27.98
C THR A 84 -4.05 3.48 26.80
N TRP A 85 -2.76 3.79 26.97
CA TRP A 85 -1.73 3.56 25.94
C TRP A 85 -1.35 2.09 25.78
N LEU A 86 -1.63 1.24 26.77
CA LEU A 86 -1.36 -0.20 26.70
C LEU A 86 -2.51 -1.00 26.08
N GLN A 87 -3.64 -0.37 25.77
CA GLN A 87 -4.79 -1.08 25.23
C GLN A 87 -4.52 -1.64 23.83
N VAL A 88 -5.05 -2.85 23.59
CA VAL A 88 -4.98 -3.55 22.30
C VAL A 88 -5.61 -2.73 21.18
N GLN A 89 -6.54 -1.82 21.46
CA GLN A 89 -7.13 -0.93 20.45
C GLN A 89 -6.15 0.13 19.92
N VAL A 90 -5.09 0.46 20.68
CA VAL A 90 -4.04 1.38 20.25
C VAL A 90 -3.01 0.65 19.41
N TRP A 91 -2.44 -0.45 19.92
CA TRP A 91 -1.32 -1.15 19.26
C TRP A 91 -1.73 -2.28 18.31
N GLY A 92 -2.88 -2.91 18.53
CA GLY A 92 -3.41 -4.00 17.71
C GLY A 92 -3.57 -3.63 16.23
N PRO A 93 -4.08 -2.44 15.87
CA PRO A 93 -4.13 -2.01 14.48
C PRO A 93 -2.74 -1.91 13.85
N PHE A 94 -1.74 -1.35 14.54
CA PHE A 94 -0.37 -1.28 14.02
C PHE A 94 0.25 -2.67 13.84
N VAL A 95 0.06 -3.59 14.78
CA VAL A 95 0.50 -4.98 14.67
C VAL A 95 -0.17 -5.68 13.48
N LEU A 96 -1.48 -5.46 13.29
CA LEU A 96 -2.24 -5.99 12.16
C LEU A 96 -1.72 -5.44 10.82
N VAL A 97 -1.37 -4.15 10.74
CA VAL A 97 -0.76 -3.56 9.53
C VAL A 97 0.61 -4.15 9.26
N ILE A 98 1.43 -4.34 10.28
CA ILE A 98 2.75 -4.97 10.13
C ILE A 98 2.58 -6.42 9.62
N LEU A 99 1.63 -7.18 10.17
CA LEU A 99 1.27 -8.53 9.70
C LEU A 99 0.76 -8.53 8.26
N LEU A 100 -0.19 -7.66 7.92
CA LEU A 100 -0.72 -7.52 6.57
C LEU A 100 0.35 -7.09 5.57
N SER A 101 1.27 -6.21 5.97
CA SER A 101 2.39 -5.77 5.13
C SER A 101 3.43 -6.87 4.87
N LEU A 102 3.44 -7.96 5.66
CA LEU A 102 4.29 -9.12 5.41
C LEU A 102 3.69 -10.07 4.36
N ILE A 103 2.37 -10.04 4.14
CA ILE A 103 1.69 -10.85 3.12
C ILE A 103 2.25 -10.56 1.72
N PRO A 104 2.36 -9.30 1.23
CA PRO A 104 3.00 -9.02 -0.05
C PRO A 104 4.42 -9.63 -0.14
N LYS A 105 5.20 -9.54 0.94
CA LYS A 105 6.56 -10.13 0.99
C LYS A 105 6.55 -11.66 0.85
N ILE A 106 5.54 -12.37 1.36
CA ILE A 106 5.40 -13.82 1.24
C ILE A 106 5.05 -14.24 -0.19
N PHE A 107 4.21 -13.45 -0.88
CA PHE A 107 3.89 -13.68 -2.29
C PHE A 107 5.09 -13.44 -3.23
N LYS A 108 6.07 -12.62 -2.81
CA LYS A 108 7.34 -12.43 -3.54
C LYS A 108 8.20 -13.71 -3.64
N LYS A 109 7.92 -14.77 -2.87
CA LYS A 109 8.73 -15.99 -2.85
C LYS A 109 8.25 -17.09 -3.81
N ARG A 110 7.19 -16.86 -4.60
CA ARG A 110 6.61 -17.86 -5.53
C ARG A 110 6.48 -17.37 -6.99
N ALA A 111 7.07 -16.24 -7.36
CA ALA A 111 7.17 -15.76 -8.74
C ALA A 111 8.63 -15.61 -9.16
#